data_AF-A0A9D6USN5-F1
#
_entry.id   AF-A0A9D6USN5-F1
#
_cell.length_a   1.000
_cell.length_b   1.000
_cell.length_c   1.000
_cell.angle_alpha   90.00
_cell.angle_beta   90.00
_cell.angle_gamma   90.00
#
_symmetry.space_group_name_H-M   'P 1'
#
loop_
_entity.id
_entity.type
_entity.pdbx_description
1 polymer ?
#
loop_
_entity_poly.entity_id
_entity_poly.type
_entity_poly.pdbx_seq_one_letter_code
_entity_poly.pdbx_strand_id
1 'polypeptide(L)'
;MEDSMAQGDDSPVPLPVQLWKVWAGWACAGALALLFLVSGLWKLLDPLATEQRMVQMLFPAQIAMAVALLTGITEAWAGLLILVPRWRRWGAWLCGLLLVAFMVYMGVNYARLTGEDCSCFPWLKRVVGPGFFIGDGLMLLAAFLAGLWAGKPESYKQALMSLGALVVFAGVLYGVTAARQTGIQAPPSITVDGTSLSLRQGRVLVYFFDPECMHCFAGAQGLQKLAWREVKVVAVPTVNPQWGANFLRDTGLRAGLSTDTAALREKFKFTDPPYAVALDRGRQVEAFPFFDDKEPAATLKKLGWVK
;
A
#
# COMPACT_ATOMS: atom_id res chain seq x y z
N MET A 1 2.24 79.01 -12.11
CA MET A 1 3.69 78.71 -11.99
C MET A 1 3.90 78.39 -10.53
N GLU A 2 4.26 77.21 -10.06
CA GLU A 2 4.72 75.94 -10.61
C GLU A 2 4.41 74.91 -9.50
N ASP A 3 3.57 73.92 -9.76
CA ASP A 3 3.46 72.73 -8.90
C ASP A 3 3.50 71.53 -9.83
N SER A 4 4.69 70.97 -10.02
CA SER A 4 4.85 69.62 -10.58
C SER A 4 6.20 69.05 -10.17
N MET A 5 6.27 68.60 -8.91
CA MET A 5 7.31 67.69 -8.45
C MET A 5 6.86 66.27 -8.82
N ALA A 6 7.18 65.85 -10.04
CA ALA A 6 7.11 64.45 -10.44
C ALA A 6 8.22 63.68 -9.69
N GLN A 7 7.86 63.06 -8.56
CA GLN A 7 8.63 61.97 -7.99
C GLN A 7 8.56 60.79 -8.97
N GLY A 8 9.65 60.58 -9.71
CA GLY A 8 9.87 59.34 -10.43
C GLY A 8 10.05 58.23 -9.41
N ASP A 9 9.08 57.32 -9.34
CA ASP A 9 9.23 56.05 -8.66
C ASP A 9 10.41 55.30 -9.28
N ASP A 10 11.53 55.28 -8.56
CA ASP A 10 12.59 54.29 -8.70
C ASP A 10 11.98 52.91 -8.39
N SER A 11 11.25 52.36 -9.35
CA SER A 11 10.87 50.96 -9.34
C SER A 11 12.15 50.15 -9.49
N PRO A 12 12.61 49.40 -8.48
CA PRO A 12 13.80 48.58 -8.64
C PRO A 12 13.53 47.57 -9.75
N VAL A 13 14.30 47.67 -10.83
CA VAL A 13 14.33 46.67 -11.90
C VAL A 13 14.53 45.31 -11.24
N PRO A 14 13.59 44.35 -11.37
CA PRO A 14 13.77 43.04 -10.79
C PRO A 14 15.03 42.43 -11.42
N LEU A 15 16.05 42.16 -10.60
CA LEU A 15 17.22 41.39 -11.03
C LEU A 15 16.72 40.17 -11.81
N PRO A 16 17.26 39.88 -13.01
CA PRO A 16 16.85 38.70 -13.74
C PRO A 16 17.15 37.51 -12.85
N VAL A 17 16.10 36.86 -12.34
CA VAL A 17 16.21 35.53 -11.77
C VAL A 17 16.92 34.71 -12.84
N GLN A 18 18.18 34.37 -12.58
CA GLN A 18 19.03 33.72 -13.56
C GLN A 18 18.28 32.51 -14.10
N LEU A 19 18.00 32.49 -15.41
CA LEU A 19 17.11 31.53 -16.07
C LEU A 19 17.38 30.07 -15.63
N TRP A 20 18.65 29.72 -15.38
CA TRP A 20 19.04 28.40 -14.88
C TRP A 20 18.41 28.03 -13.52
N LYS A 21 18.22 28.98 -12.60
CA LYS A 21 17.56 28.75 -11.30
C LYS A 21 16.09 28.42 -11.47
N VAL A 22 15.42 29.12 -12.39
CA VAL A 22 14.01 28.88 -12.72
C VAL A 22 13.85 27.50 -13.37
N TRP A 23 14.69 27.17 -14.35
CA TRP A 23 14.69 25.86 -15.00
C TRP A 23 15.00 24.72 -14.03
N ALA A 24 16.01 24.87 -13.17
CA ALA A 24 16.35 23.88 -12.16
C ALA A 24 15.21 23.65 -11.15
N GLY A 25 14.57 24.72 -10.68
CA GLY A 25 13.41 24.64 -9.80
C GLY A 25 12.21 23.94 -10.44
N TRP A 26 11.95 24.20 -11.72
CA TRP A 26 10.89 23.53 -12.48
C TRP A 26 11.19 22.06 -12.75
N ALA A 27 12.44 21.71 -13.08
CA ALA A 27 12.86 20.33 -13.28
C ALA A 27 12.74 19.52 -11.99
N CYS A 28 13.21 20.06 -10.86
CA CYS A 28 13.09 19.42 -9.54
C CYS A 28 11.62 19.26 -9.13
N ALA A 29 10.80 20.31 -9.31
CA ALA A 29 9.38 20.26 -9.01
C ALA A 29 8.62 19.25 -9.89
N GLY A 30 8.94 19.18 -11.18
CA GLY A 30 8.35 18.22 -12.10
C GLY A 30 8.71 16.78 -11.75
N ALA A 31 9.98 16.51 -11.43
CA ALA A 31 10.43 15.19 -11.02
C ALA A 31 9.76 14.75 -9.70
N LEU A 32 9.71 15.63 -8.69
CA LEU A 32 9.02 15.34 -7.44
C LEU A 32 7.51 15.18 -7.61
N ALA A 33 6.87 16.04 -8.39
CA ALA A 33 5.45 15.93 -8.71
C ALA A 33 5.14 14.56 -9.29
N LEU A 34 5.92 14.13 -10.29
CA LEU A 34 5.74 12.84 -10.93
C LEU A 34 5.92 11.69 -9.93
N LEU A 35 6.98 11.70 -9.14
CA LEU A 35 7.25 10.65 -8.15
C LEU A 35 6.12 10.54 -7.11
N PHE A 36 5.71 11.66 -6.52
CA PHE A 36 4.67 11.69 -5.48
C PHE A 36 3.28 11.38 -6.05
N LEU A 37 2.95 11.88 -7.24
CA LEU A 37 1.67 11.56 -7.89
C LEU A 37 1.60 10.08 -8.26
N VAL A 38 2.62 9.53 -8.91
CA VAL A 38 2.62 8.13 -9.33
C VAL A 38 2.59 7.20 -8.10
N SER A 39 3.39 7.49 -7.07
CA SER A 39 3.37 6.75 -5.80
C SER A 39 2.00 6.82 -5.12
N GLY A 40 1.46 8.03 -4.96
CA GLY A 40 0.17 8.24 -4.29
C GLY A 40 -0.99 7.60 -5.04
N LEU A 41 -1.08 7.79 -6.37
CA LEU A 41 -2.12 7.17 -7.19
C LEU A 41 -2.05 5.64 -7.12
N TRP A 42 -0.85 5.06 -7.17
CA TRP A 42 -0.70 3.62 -7.06
C TRP A 42 -1.24 3.09 -5.73
N LYS A 43 -0.92 3.76 -4.61
CA LYS A 43 -1.45 3.42 -3.28
C LYS A 43 -2.99 3.49 -3.22
N LEU A 44 -3.60 4.40 -3.97
CA LEU A 44 -5.06 4.56 -4.03
C LEU A 44 -5.75 3.57 -4.98
N LEU A 45 -5.07 3.15 -6.04
CA LEU A 45 -5.59 2.16 -7.00
C LEU A 45 -5.61 0.74 -6.41
N ASP A 46 -4.63 0.41 -5.57
CA ASP A 46 -4.58 -0.87 -4.86
C ASP A 46 -4.35 -0.67 -3.35
N PRO A 47 -5.40 -0.26 -2.61
CA PRO A 47 -5.29 0.04 -1.19
C PRO A 47 -4.98 -1.20 -0.35
N LEU A 48 -5.32 -2.40 -0.82
CA LEU A 48 -5.16 -3.65 -0.07
C LEU A 48 -3.75 -4.18 -0.18
N ALA A 49 -3.14 -4.16 -1.38
CA ALA A 49 -1.72 -4.44 -1.50
C ALA A 49 -0.88 -3.41 -0.71
N THR A 50 -1.35 -2.16 -0.65
CA THR A 50 -0.68 -1.11 0.14
C THR A 50 -0.84 -1.36 1.64
N GLU A 51 -2.01 -1.78 2.11
CA GLU A 51 -2.22 -2.19 3.50
C GLU A 51 -1.26 -3.31 3.92
N GLN A 52 -1.09 -4.33 3.07
CA GLN A 52 -0.16 -5.42 3.33
C GLN A 52 1.29 -4.92 3.49
N ARG A 53 1.71 -4.00 2.61
CA ARG A 53 3.03 -3.35 2.72
C ARG A 53 3.15 -2.49 3.98
N MET A 54 2.08 -1.84 4.44
CA MET A 54 2.10 -1.09 5.70
C MET A 54 2.32 -2.01 6.90
N VAL A 55 1.67 -3.18 6.92
CA VAL A 55 1.90 -4.19 7.98
C VAL A 55 3.33 -4.74 7.94
N GLN A 56 3.87 -5.01 6.74
CA GLN A 56 5.28 -5.39 6.56
C GLN A 56 6.23 -4.30 7.08
N MET A 57 5.86 -3.02 6.97
CA MET A 57 6.57 -1.89 7.57
C MET A 57 6.34 -1.74 9.09
N LEU A 58 5.87 -2.79 9.77
CA LEU A 58 5.61 -2.84 11.22
C LEU A 58 4.43 -1.97 11.70
N PHE A 59 3.55 -1.50 10.80
CA PHE A 59 2.31 -0.90 11.26
C PHE A 59 1.34 -1.97 11.79
N PRO A 60 0.67 -1.74 12.92
CA PRO A 60 -0.39 -2.64 13.39
C PRO A 60 -1.48 -2.81 12.33
N ALA A 61 -1.93 -4.06 12.11
CA ALA A 61 -2.94 -4.39 11.11
C ALA A 61 -4.24 -3.57 11.26
N GLN A 62 -4.59 -3.15 12.50
CA GLN A 62 -5.81 -2.39 12.76
C GLN A 62 -5.77 -0.96 12.20
N ILE A 63 -4.58 -0.39 12.01
CA ILE A 63 -4.41 0.96 11.45
C ILE A 63 -3.81 0.96 10.05
N ALA A 64 -3.32 -0.19 9.57
CA ALA A 64 -2.61 -0.31 8.30
C ALA A 64 -3.42 0.22 7.11
N MET A 65 -4.73 -0.09 7.04
CA MET A 65 -5.60 0.42 5.98
C MET A 65 -5.76 1.95 6.04
N ALA A 66 -5.97 2.48 7.24
CA ALA A 66 -6.10 3.92 7.43
C ALA A 66 -4.81 4.65 7.05
N VAL A 67 -3.65 4.12 7.47
CA VAL A 67 -2.33 4.65 7.12
C VAL A 67 -2.10 4.54 5.60
N ALA A 68 -2.46 3.42 4.97
CA ALA A 68 -2.34 3.23 3.52
C ALA A 68 -3.14 4.29 2.72
N LEU A 69 -4.39 4.54 3.11
CA LEU A 69 -5.23 5.55 2.47
C LEU A 69 -4.72 6.96 2.74
N LEU A 70 -4.37 7.29 3.98
CA LEU A 70 -3.89 8.62 4.34
C LEU A 70 -2.56 8.94 3.66
N THR A 71 -1.62 8.00 3.62
CA THR A 71 -0.35 8.18 2.91
C THR A 71 -0.58 8.33 1.42
N GLY A 72 -1.42 7.51 0.80
CA GLY A 72 -1.78 7.62 -0.61
C GLY A 72 -2.42 8.97 -0.98
N ILE A 73 -3.40 9.42 -0.19
CA ILE A 73 -4.06 10.73 -0.38
C ILE A 73 -3.05 11.87 -0.20
N THR A 74 -2.25 11.83 0.86
CA THR A 74 -1.31 12.92 1.18
C THR A 74 -0.19 13.01 0.15
N GLU A 75 0.33 11.87 -0.34
CA GLU A 75 1.34 11.86 -1.41
C GLU A 75 0.78 12.37 -2.73
N ALA A 76 -0.40 11.90 -3.15
CA ALA A 76 -1.05 12.37 -4.36
C ALA A 76 -1.35 13.87 -4.29
N TRP A 77 -1.80 14.35 -3.13
CA TRP A 77 -2.05 15.76 -2.90
C TRP A 77 -0.76 16.58 -2.92
N ALA A 78 0.32 16.13 -2.26
CA ALA A 78 1.62 16.79 -2.29
C ALA A 78 2.18 16.92 -3.72
N GLY A 79 2.07 15.85 -4.51
CA GLY A 79 2.45 15.85 -5.91
C GLY A 79 1.62 16.81 -6.77
N LEU A 80 0.32 16.95 -6.49
CA LEU A 80 -0.54 17.94 -7.15
C LEU A 80 -0.15 19.39 -6.76
N LEU A 81 0.12 19.63 -5.47
CA LEU A 81 0.50 20.94 -4.97
C LEU A 81 1.84 21.42 -5.54
N ILE A 82 2.82 20.53 -5.68
CA ILE A 82 4.15 20.91 -6.20
C ILE A 82 4.13 21.14 -7.72
N LEU A 83 3.25 20.44 -8.44
CA LEU A 83 3.04 20.60 -9.89
C LEU A 83 2.48 21.98 -10.23
N VAL A 84 1.48 22.45 -9.48
CA VAL A 84 0.82 23.74 -9.73
C VAL A 84 1.67 24.90 -9.18
N PRO A 85 2.17 25.83 -10.00
CA PRO A 85 3.09 26.88 -9.55
C PRO A 85 2.58 27.74 -8.39
N ARG A 86 1.25 27.96 -8.35
CA ARG A 86 0.58 28.76 -7.31
C ARG A 86 0.64 28.13 -5.92
N TRP A 87 0.76 26.81 -5.84
CA TRP A 87 0.78 26.04 -4.58
C TRP A 87 2.14 25.39 -4.31
N ARG A 88 3.12 25.60 -5.20
CA ARG A 88 4.41 24.90 -5.19
C ARG A 88 5.13 24.95 -3.86
N ARG A 89 5.08 26.10 -3.17
CA ARG A 89 5.74 26.25 -1.87
C ARG A 89 5.11 25.34 -0.81
N TRP A 90 3.78 25.24 -0.75
CA TRP A 90 3.09 24.30 0.15
C TRP A 90 3.40 22.84 -0.22
N GLY A 91 3.39 22.52 -1.51
CA GLY A 91 3.76 21.19 -2.00
C GLY A 91 5.19 20.79 -1.62
N ALA A 92 6.15 21.69 -1.77
CA ALA A 92 7.54 21.47 -1.39
C ALA A 92 7.71 21.21 0.11
N TRP A 93 7.04 21.99 0.97
CA TRP A 93 7.03 21.77 2.41
C TRP A 93 6.40 20.43 2.78
N LEU A 94 5.28 20.07 2.15
CA LEU A 94 4.59 18.80 2.42
C LEU A 94 5.41 17.60 1.96
N CYS A 95 5.98 17.63 0.74
CA CYS A 95 6.89 16.60 0.25
C CYS A 95 8.10 16.45 1.18
N GLY A 96 8.71 17.55 1.60
CA GLY A 96 9.85 17.54 2.53
C GLY A 96 9.48 16.93 3.88
N LEU A 97 8.34 17.31 4.45
CA LEU A 97 7.85 16.76 5.72
C LEU A 97 7.59 15.25 5.62
N LEU A 98 6.95 14.79 4.53
CA LEU A 98 6.69 13.37 4.29
C LEU A 98 7.99 12.57 4.17
N LEU A 99 8.98 13.08 3.41
CA LEU A 99 10.29 12.44 3.27
C LEU A 99 11.02 12.34 4.61
N VAL A 100 11.04 13.43 5.39
CA VAL A 100 11.69 13.45 6.70
C VAL A 100 11.00 12.48 7.66
N ALA A 101 9.67 12.51 7.74
CA ALA A 101 8.91 11.59 8.60
C ALA A 101 9.17 10.12 8.23
N PHE A 102 9.19 9.82 6.93
CA PHE A 102 9.50 8.49 6.41
C PHE A 102 10.95 8.07 6.73
N MET A 103 11.93 8.93 6.47
CA MET A 103 13.35 8.66 6.79
C MET A 103 13.54 8.42 8.30
N VAL A 104 12.92 9.23 9.15
CA VAL A 104 12.99 9.05 10.62
C VAL A 104 12.36 7.72 11.03
N TYR A 105 11.19 7.37 10.51
CA TYR A 105 10.52 6.11 10.82
C TYR A 105 11.38 4.89 10.44
N MET A 106 11.98 4.93 9.26
CA MET A 106 12.86 3.88 8.74
C MET A 106 14.18 3.82 9.52
N GLY A 107 14.70 4.98 9.96
CA GLY A 107 15.88 5.06 10.82
C GLY A 107 15.65 4.45 12.21
N VAL A 108 14.50 4.72 12.84
CA VAL A 108 14.14 4.16 14.15
C VAL A 108 13.94 2.64 14.06
N ASN A 109 13.34 2.14 12.99
CA ASN A 109 13.10 0.72 12.77
C ASN A 109 14.19 0.02 11.94
N TYR A 110 15.34 0.66 11.74
CA TYR A 110 16.36 0.21 10.79
C TYR A 110 16.81 -1.23 11.06
N ALA A 111 17.08 -1.57 12.32
CA ALA A 111 17.53 -2.91 12.70
C ALA A 111 16.52 -4.02 12.37
N ARG A 112 15.21 -3.70 12.30
CA ARG A 112 14.14 -4.67 12.00
C ARG A 112 13.75 -4.70 10.52
N LEU A 113 13.98 -3.60 9.80
CA LEU A 113 13.60 -3.44 8.40
C LEU A 113 14.77 -3.60 7.42
N THR A 114 16.00 -3.81 7.91
CA THR A 114 17.17 -4.00 7.04
C THR A 114 16.98 -5.26 6.20
N GLY A 115 17.03 -5.11 4.87
CA GLY A 115 16.81 -6.22 3.94
C GLY A 115 15.38 -6.37 3.43
N GLU A 116 14.42 -5.65 4.02
CA GLU A 116 13.01 -5.68 3.60
C GLU A 116 12.73 -4.73 2.43
N ASP A 117 11.77 -5.10 1.57
CA ASP A 117 11.34 -4.33 0.41
C ASP A 117 10.28 -3.28 0.81
N CYS A 118 10.70 -2.09 1.24
CA CYS A 118 9.79 -1.00 1.64
C CYS A 118 9.45 -0.05 0.48
N SER A 119 9.18 -0.62 -0.69
CA SER A 119 9.11 0.13 -1.94
C SER A 119 7.76 0.81 -2.13
N CYS A 120 7.76 2.13 -2.32
CA CYS A 120 6.57 2.89 -2.72
C CYS A 120 6.10 2.57 -4.15
N PHE A 121 6.96 1.99 -4.98
CA PHE A 121 6.67 1.61 -6.35
C PHE A 121 6.71 0.09 -6.50
N PRO A 122 5.72 -0.52 -7.18
CA PRO A 122 5.67 -1.97 -7.38
C PRO A 122 6.80 -2.49 -8.29
N TRP A 123 7.40 -1.64 -9.12
CA TRP A 123 8.44 -2.02 -10.09
C TRP A 123 9.87 -1.77 -9.61
N LEU A 124 10.06 -1.03 -8.51
CA LEU A 124 11.38 -0.65 -8.03
C LEU A 124 11.64 -1.26 -6.66
N LYS A 125 12.37 -2.38 -6.61
CA LYS A 125 12.82 -2.95 -5.33
C LYS A 125 13.84 -2.02 -4.68
N ARG A 126 13.43 -1.39 -3.59
CA ARG A 126 14.25 -0.47 -2.81
C ARG A 126 14.40 -1.02 -1.41
N VAL A 127 15.42 -1.85 -1.25
CA VAL A 127 15.80 -2.46 0.02
C VAL A 127 16.26 -1.36 0.99
N VAL A 128 15.87 -1.48 2.25
CA VAL A 128 16.34 -0.58 3.31
C VAL A 128 17.84 -0.76 3.53
N GLY A 129 18.61 0.26 3.18
CA GLY A 129 20.07 0.31 3.34
C GLY A 129 20.62 1.72 3.12
N PRO A 130 21.94 1.94 3.14
CA PRO A 130 22.52 3.28 3.00
C PRO A 130 22.10 4.01 1.71
N GLY A 131 21.95 3.28 0.60
CA GLY A 131 21.49 3.83 -0.67
C GLY A 131 20.04 4.36 -0.65
N PHE A 132 19.20 3.83 0.24
CA PHE A 132 17.83 4.31 0.45
C PHE A 132 17.87 5.76 0.97
N PHE A 133 18.62 6.02 2.04
CA PHE A 133 18.73 7.37 2.63
C PHE A 133 19.36 8.39 1.68
N ILE A 134 20.28 7.97 0.82
CA ILE A 134 20.88 8.85 -0.20
C ILE A 134 19.81 9.30 -1.20
N GLY A 135 19.01 8.36 -1.73
CA GLY A 135 17.95 8.71 -2.68
C GLY A 135 16.89 9.63 -2.06
N ASP A 136 16.49 9.39 -0.80
CA ASP A 136 15.52 10.25 -0.12
C ASP A 136 16.13 11.62 0.25
N GLY A 137 17.41 11.66 0.58
CA GLY A 137 18.16 12.90 0.78
C GLY A 137 18.25 13.75 -0.49
N LEU A 138 18.46 13.13 -1.66
CA LEU A 138 18.43 13.84 -2.94
C LEU A 138 17.04 14.39 -3.27
N MET A 139 15.98 13.63 -2.98
CA MET A 139 14.60 14.11 -3.13
C MET A 139 14.28 15.24 -2.15
N LEU A 140 14.79 15.18 -0.92
CA LEU A 140 14.63 16.23 0.07
C LEU A 140 15.35 17.52 -0.36
N LEU A 141 16.56 17.39 -0.92
CA LEU A 141 17.28 18.52 -1.53
C LEU A 141 16.50 19.11 -2.69
N ALA A 142 15.95 18.27 -3.58
CA ALA A 142 15.10 18.72 -4.68
C ALA A 142 13.85 19.45 -4.17
N ALA A 143 13.26 19.01 -3.05
CA ALA A 143 12.08 19.64 -2.46
C ALA A 143 12.45 21.01 -1.89
N PHE A 144 13.59 21.11 -1.22
CA PHE A 144 14.13 22.36 -0.70
C PHE A 144 14.39 23.38 -1.83
N LEU A 145 15.06 22.94 -2.90
CA LEU A 145 15.33 23.77 -4.09
C LEU A 145 14.03 24.22 -4.78
N ALA A 146 13.06 23.31 -4.92
CA ALA A 146 11.74 23.63 -5.48
C ALA A 146 10.96 24.66 -4.63
N GLY A 147 11.15 24.64 -3.29
CA GLY A 147 10.50 25.56 -2.35
C GLY A 147 11.17 26.94 -2.24
N LEU A 148 12.51 27.00 -2.29
CA LEU A 148 13.27 28.25 -2.13
C LEU A 148 12.96 29.28 -3.23
N TRP A 149 12.73 28.82 -4.46
CA TRP A 149 12.46 29.69 -5.60
C TRP A 149 10.98 29.80 -5.96
N ALA A 150 10.09 29.26 -5.13
CA ALA A 150 8.66 29.37 -5.34
C ALA A 150 8.12 30.74 -4.86
N GLY A 151 7.20 31.31 -5.66
CA GLY A 151 6.46 32.52 -5.29
C GLY A 151 5.64 32.34 -4.00
N LYS A 152 5.14 33.46 -3.46
CA LYS A 152 4.24 33.41 -2.30
C LYS A 152 2.99 32.59 -2.65
N PRO A 153 2.51 31.73 -1.75
CA PRO A 153 1.37 30.90 -2.04
C PRO A 153 0.08 31.72 -2.10
N GLU A 154 -0.75 31.40 -3.07
CA GLU A 154 -2.07 32.00 -3.25
C GLU A 154 -3.16 30.92 -3.31
N SER A 155 -4.42 31.33 -3.11
CA SER A 155 -5.63 30.50 -3.30
C SER A 155 -5.74 29.21 -2.46
N TYR A 156 -5.55 29.29 -1.14
CA TYR A 156 -5.69 28.15 -0.21
C TYR A 156 -7.02 27.37 -0.35
N LYS A 157 -8.13 28.05 -0.70
CA LYS A 157 -9.44 27.43 -0.90
C LYS A 157 -9.42 26.40 -2.02
N GLN A 158 -8.73 26.69 -3.13
CA GLN A 158 -8.65 25.77 -4.28
C GLN A 158 -7.78 24.55 -3.96
N ALA A 159 -6.69 24.74 -3.22
CA ALA A 159 -5.85 23.65 -2.72
C ALA A 159 -6.62 22.72 -1.76
N LEU A 160 -7.50 23.27 -0.93
CA LEU A 160 -8.36 22.46 -0.05
C LEU A 160 -9.47 21.73 -0.84
N MET A 161 -10.02 22.36 -1.88
CA MET A 161 -10.99 21.70 -2.77
C MET A 161 -10.38 20.49 -3.49
N SER A 162 -9.12 20.57 -3.91
CA SER A 162 -8.45 19.43 -4.56
C SER A 162 -8.20 18.27 -3.58
N LEU A 163 -7.90 18.57 -2.31
CA LEU A 163 -7.85 17.55 -1.26
C LEU A 163 -9.22 16.88 -1.08
N GLY A 164 -10.30 17.66 -1.02
CA GLY A 164 -11.65 17.13 -0.92
C GLY A 164 -12.00 16.18 -2.08
N ALA A 165 -11.65 16.56 -3.31
CA ALA A 165 -11.84 15.71 -4.48
C ALA A 165 -11.04 14.39 -4.40
N LEU A 166 -9.77 14.45 -3.93
CA LEU A 166 -8.94 13.27 -3.73
C LEU A 166 -9.49 12.33 -2.65
N VAL A 167 -10.00 12.88 -1.54
CA VAL A 167 -10.62 12.09 -0.47
C VAL A 167 -11.87 11.36 -0.97
N VAL A 168 -12.74 12.05 -1.71
CA VAL A 168 -13.93 11.42 -2.31
C VAL A 168 -13.53 10.33 -3.30
N PHE A 169 -12.58 10.63 -4.18
CA PHE A 169 -12.08 9.67 -5.16
C PHE A 169 -11.48 8.41 -4.50
N ALA A 170 -10.64 8.59 -3.47
CA ALA A 170 -10.07 7.51 -2.69
C ALA A 170 -11.14 6.67 -1.98
N GLY A 171 -12.15 7.31 -1.39
CA GLY A 171 -13.28 6.63 -0.75
C GLY A 171 -14.10 5.80 -1.73
N VAL A 172 -14.36 6.33 -2.93
CA VAL A 172 -15.07 5.61 -3.99
C VAL A 172 -14.24 4.41 -4.49
N LEU A 173 -12.94 4.60 -4.76
CA LEU A 173 -12.06 3.51 -5.18
C LEU A 173 -11.98 2.40 -4.13
N TYR A 174 -11.79 2.77 -2.86
CA TYR A 174 -11.78 1.82 -1.75
C TYR A 174 -13.11 1.06 -1.68
N GLY A 175 -14.25 1.76 -1.71
CA GLY A 175 -15.58 1.15 -1.67
C GLY A 175 -15.81 0.17 -2.82
N VAL A 176 -15.42 0.53 -4.05
CA VAL A 176 -15.52 -0.37 -5.21
C VAL A 176 -14.61 -1.58 -5.06
N THR A 177 -13.38 -1.40 -4.60
CA THR A 177 -12.41 -2.50 -4.42
C THR A 177 -12.87 -3.45 -3.32
N ALA A 178 -13.30 -2.93 -2.17
CA ALA A 178 -13.86 -3.72 -1.07
C ALA A 178 -15.12 -4.49 -1.51
N ALA A 179 -16.04 -3.84 -2.23
CA ALA A 179 -17.24 -4.49 -2.75
C ALA A 179 -16.93 -5.58 -3.79
N ARG A 180 -15.86 -5.41 -4.59
CA ARG A 180 -15.43 -6.42 -5.57
C ARG A 180 -14.81 -7.65 -4.94
N GLN A 181 -14.21 -7.54 -3.76
CA GLN A 181 -13.66 -8.68 -3.05
C GLN A 181 -14.74 -9.57 -2.45
N THR A 182 -15.83 -8.97 -1.97
CA THR A 182 -17.00 -9.73 -1.54
C THR A 182 -17.74 -10.30 -2.75
N GLY A 183 -17.92 -11.62 -2.77
CA GLY A 183 -18.69 -12.29 -3.83
C GLY A 183 -17.89 -12.74 -5.04
N ILE A 184 -16.54 -12.68 -5.02
CA ILE A 184 -15.69 -13.31 -6.04
C ILE A 184 -16.07 -14.79 -6.15
N GLN A 185 -16.41 -15.23 -7.37
CA GLN A 185 -16.76 -16.62 -7.61
C GLN A 185 -15.50 -17.46 -7.79
N ALA A 186 -15.34 -18.45 -6.92
CA ALA A 186 -14.26 -19.42 -6.98
C ALA A 186 -14.37 -20.29 -8.25
N PRO A 187 -13.26 -20.90 -8.70
CA PRO A 187 -13.32 -21.95 -9.72
C PRO A 187 -14.34 -23.03 -9.33
N PRO A 188 -15.05 -23.65 -10.29
CA PRO A 188 -16.11 -24.61 -9.99
C PRO A 188 -15.63 -25.83 -9.19
N SER A 189 -14.39 -26.25 -9.45
CA SER A 189 -13.69 -27.31 -8.74
C SER A 189 -12.19 -27.06 -8.74
N ILE A 190 -11.50 -27.66 -7.76
CA ILE A 190 -10.05 -27.71 -7.66
C ILE A 190 -9.60 -29.13 -7.32
N THR A 191 -8.38 -29.49 -7.68
CA THR A 191 -7.75 -30.74 -7.31
C THR A 191 -7.19 -30.63 -5.88
N VAL A 192 -7.69 -31.48 -4.98
CA VAL A 192 -7.27 -31.60 -3.58
C VAL A 192 -6.90 -33.06 -3.32
N ASP A 193 -5.66 -33.29 -2.92
CA ASP A 193 -5.10 -34.63 -2.67
C ASP A 193 -5.31 -35.60 -3.85
N GLY A 194 -5.24 -35.08 -5.08
CA GLY A 194 -5.47 -35.84 -6.31
C GLY A 194 -6.94 -36.08 -6.68
N THR A 195 -7.90 -35.61 -5.87
CA THR A 195 -9.34 -35.71 -6.14
C THR A 195 -9.94 -34.35 -6.50
N SER A 196 -10.97 -34.34 -7.35
CA SER A 196 -11.67 -33.09 -7.70
C SER A 196 -12.66 -32.70 -6.59
N LEU A 197 -12.39 -31.59 -5.92
CA LEU A 197 -13.25 -30.99 -4.90
C LEU A 197 -14.03 -29.82 -5.52
N SER A 198 -15.36 -29.87 -5.46
CA SER A 198 -16.17 -28.71 -5.84
C SER A 198 -16.14 -27.64 -4.74
N LEU A 199 -15.79 -26.41 -5.12
CA LEU A 199 -15.84 -25.25 -4.23
C LEU A 199 -17.24 -24.66 -4.10
N ARG A 200 -18.20 -25.10 -4.92
CA ARG A 200 -19.58 -24.59 -4.94
C ARG A 200 -20.46 -25.14 -3.83
N GLN A 201 -19.99 -26.11 -3.06
CA GLN A 201 -20.78 -26.78 -2.03
C GLN A 201 -20.11 -26.63 -0.66
N GLY A 202 -20.91 -26.20 0.31
CA GLY A 202 -20.48 -26.04 1.69
C GLY A 202 -19.57 -24.83 1.92
N ARG A 203 -18.89 -24.84 3.08
CA ARG A 203 -17.93 -23.83 3.51
C ARG A 203 -16.52 -24.35 3.29
N VAL A 204 -15.72 -23.59 2.55
CA VAL A 204 -14.32 -23.94 2.26
C VAL A 204 -13.43 -22.77 2.65
N LEU A 205 -12.41 -23.04 3.45
CA LEU A 205 -11.32 -22.09 3.69
C LEU A 205 -10.15 -22.46 2.81
N VAL A 206 -9.75 -21.57 1.92
CA VAL A 206 -8.55 -21.75 1.08
C VAL A 206 -7.41 -20.97 1.71
N TYR A 207 -6.36 -21.66 2.16
CA TYR A 207 -5.18 -21.09 2.80
C TYR A 207 -3.98 -21.16 1.86
N PHE A 208 -3.46 -20.01 1.46
CA PHE A 208 -2.28 -19.85 0.62
C PHE A 208 -1.05 -19.64 1.50
N PHE A 209 -0.01 -20.42 1.25
CA PHE A 209 1.19 -20.42 2.07
C PHE A 209 2.45 -20.63 1.26
N ASP A 210 3.57 -20.11 1.76
CA ASP A 210 4.90 -20.50 1.31
C ASP A 210 5.49 -21.49 2.35
N PRO A 211 5.89 -22.71 1.95
CA PRO A 211 6.48 -23.70 2.85
C PRO A 211 7.72 -23.21 3.61
N GLU A 212 8.48 -22.27 3.06
CA GLU A 212 9.70 -21.74 3.66
C GLU A 212 9.45 -20.52 4.57
N CYS A 213 8.21 -20.00 4.57
CA CYS A 213 7.86 -18.80 5.32
C CYS A 213 7.46 -19.12 6.77
N MET A 214 8.24 -18.59 7.73
CA MET A 214 7.96 -18.74 9.16
C MET A 214 6.59 -18.14 9.57
N HIS A 215 6.16 -17.05 8.95
CA HIS A 215 4.84 -16.47 9.20
C HIS A 215 3.71 -17.38 8.69
N CYS A 216 3.92 -18.05 7.56
CA CYS A 216 2.99 -19.06 7.08
C CYS A 216 2.91 -20.26 8.02
N PHE A 217 4.05 -20.69 8.55
CA PHE A 217 4.10 -21.78 9.51
C PHE A 217 3.32 -21.44 10.79
N ALA A 218 3.57 -20.26 11.37
CA ALA A 218 2.84 -19.76 12.54
C ALA A 218 1.33 -19.62 12.27
N GLY A 219 0.96 -19.08 11.10
CA GLY A 219 -0.44 -18.97 10.68
C GLY A 219 -1.14 -20.33 10.58
N ALA A 220 -0.47 -21.33 10.02
CA ALA A 220 -0.98 -22.70 9.93
C ALA A 220 -1.17 -23.34 11.32
N GLN A 221 -0.22 -23.14 12.24
CA GLN A 221 -0.36 -23.57 13.64
C GLN A 221 -1.52 -22.84 14.36
N GLY A 222 -1.75 -21.57 14.05
CA GLY A 222 -2.92 -20.83 14.53
C GLY A 222 -4.23 -21.47 14.06
N LEU A 223 -4.34 -21.77 12.75
CA LEU A 223 -5.50 -22.44 12.15
C LEU A 223 -5.72 -23.85 12.71
N GLN A 224 -4.64 -24.58 13.01
CA GLN A 224 -4.69 -25.92 13.59
C GLN A 224 -5.40 -25.96 14.95
N LYS A 225 -5.29 -24.89 15.74
CA LYS A 225 -5.91 -24.77 17.06
C LYS A 225 -7.42 -24.48 17.00
N LEU A 226 -7.95 -24.13 15.84
CA LEU A 226 -9.36 -23.74 15.70
C LEU A 226 -10.30 -24.94 15.62
N ALA A 227 -11.45 -24.83 16.28
CA ALA A 227 -12.50 -25.83 16.25
C ALA A 227 -13.49 -25.54 15.11
N TRP A 228 -13.19 -26.06 13.92
CA TRP A 228 -13.96 -25.87 12.69
C TRP A 228 -15.39 -26.43 12.77
N ARG A 229 -16.37 -25.70 12.20
CA ARG A 229 -17.78 -26.10 12.07
C ARG A 229 -18.15 -26.29 10.60
N GLU A 230 -18.15 -27.54 10.14
CA GLU A 230 -18.53 -27.90 8.77
C GLU A 230 -17.73 -27.16 7.68
N VAL A 231 -16.49 -26.77 8.00
CA VAL A 231 -15.57 -26.10 7.08
C VAL A 231 -14.53 -27.11 6.60
N LYS A 232 -14.34 -27.19 5.29
CA LYS A 232 -13.20 -27.88 4.69
C LYS A 232 -12.05 -26.90 4.55
N VAL A 233 -10.90 -27.20 5.14
CA VAL A 233 -9.68 -26.39 4.95
C VAL A 233 -8.89 -26.99 3.80
N VAL A 234 -8.53 -26.15 2.83
CA VAL A 234 -7.69 -26.49 1.69
C VAL A 234 -6.44 -25.63 1.75
N ALA A 235 -5.27 -26.25 1.75
CA ALA A 235 -3.99 -25.57 1.76
C ALA A 235 -3.39 -25.57 0.36
N VAL A 236 -2.87 -24.42 -0.07
CA VAL A 236 -2.37 -24.15 -1.42
C VAL A 236 -0.96 -23.58 -1.30
N PRO A 237 0.10 -24.35 -1.61
CA PRO A 237 1.45 -23.84 -1.61
C PRO A 237 1.62 -22.86 -2.80
N THR A 238 2.06 -21.65 -2.52
CA THR A 238 2.31 -20.62 -3.53
C THR A 238 3.67 -20.76 -4.18
N VAL A 239 4.62 -21.38 -3.47
CA VAL A 239 6.00 -21.63 -3.89
C VAL A 239 6.35 -23.06 -3.48
N ASN A 240 7.19 -23.74 -4.27
CA ASN A 240 7.74 -25.07 -3.96
C ASN A 240 6.67 -26.10 -3.49
N PRO A 241 5.66 -26.42 -4.33
CA PRO A 241 4.54 -27.28 -3.95
C PRO A 241 4.96 -28.68 -3.46
N GLN A 242 6.15 -29.15 -3.85
CA GLN A 242 6.74 -30.40 -3.39
C GLN A 242 6.91 -30.48 -1.86
N TRP A 243 6.99 -29.34 -1.16
CA TRP A 243 7.13 -29.31 0.29
C TRP A 243 5.81 -29.11 1.04
N GLY A 244 4.69 -28.90 0.33
CA GLY A 244 3.40 -28.63 0.95
C GLY A 244 2.92 -29.73 1.90
N ALA A 245 3.14 -31.00 1.54
CA ALA A 245 2.76 -32.13 2.40
C ALA A 245 3.59 -32.19 3.69
N ASN A 246 4.90 -31.90 3.61
CA ASN A 246 5.77 -31.83 4.79
C ASN A 246 5.34 -30.67 5.70
N PHE A 247 5.09 -29.50 5.12
CA PHE A 247 4.61 -28.33 5.85
C PHE A 247 3.32 -28.61 6.64
N LEU A 248 2.33 -29.27 6.02
CA LEU A 248 1.08 -29.61 6.71
C LEU A 248 1.29 -30.61 7.85
N ARG A 249 2.18 -31.59 7.65
CA ARG A 249 2.54 -32.55 8.70
C ARG A 249 3.22 -31.86 9.88
N ASP A 250 4.15 -30.96 9.61
CA ASP A 250 4.99 -30.31 10.63
C ASP A 250 4.21 -29.21 11.39
N THR A 251 3.27 -28.52 10.72
CA THR A 251 2.35 -27.57 11.36
C THR A 251 1.18 -28.26 12.08
N GLY A 252 0.91 -29.52 11.75
CA GLY A 252 -0.24 -30.28 12.26
C GLY A 252 -1.60 -29.82 11.70
N LEU A 253 -1.61 -28.91 10.72
CA LEU A 253 -2.84 -28.39 10.12
C LEU A 253 -3.52 -29.51 9.31
N ARG A 254 -4.73 -29.88 9.73
CA ARG A 254 -5.58 -30.84 9.01
C ARG A 254 -6.28 -30.13 7.85
N ALA A 255 -5.63 -30.10 6.70
CA ALA A 255 -6.14 -29.53 5.46
C ALA A 255 -5.86 -30.47 4.29
N GLY A 256 -6.71 -30.42 3.26
CA GLY A 256 -6.40 -31.07 1.98
C GLY A 256 -5.41 -30.22 1.18
N LEU A 257 -4.46 -30.83 0.50
CA LEU A 257 -3.43 -30.12 -0.27
C LEU A 257 -3.88 -29.95 -1.73
N SER A 258 -3.90 -28.72 -2.23
CA SER A 258 -4.21 -28.43 -3.63
C SER A 258 -3.00 -27.91 -4.38
N THR A 259 -2.85 -28.31 -5.65
CA THR A 259 -1.79 -27.84 -6.55
C THR A 259 -2.27 -26.79 -7.55
N ASP A 260 -3.54 -26.37 -7.48
CA ASP A 260 -4.18 -25.47 -8.45
C ASP A 260 -3.89 -23.99 -8.17
N THR A 261 -2.65 -23.70 -7.76
CA THR A 261 -2.20 -22.36 -7.33
C THR A 261 -2.45 -21.30 -8.39
N ALA A 262 -2.18 -21.59 -9.67
CA ALA A 262 -2.36 -20.64 -10.76
C ALA A 262 -3.83 -20.22 -10.93
N ALA A 263 -4.74 -21.18 -11.00
CA ALA A 263 -6.18 -20.92 -11.16
C ALA A 263 -6.77 -20.17 -9.96
N LEU A 264 -6.30 -20.49 -8.75
CA LEU A 264 -6.74 -19.84 -7.53
C LEU A 264 -6.17 -18.42 -7.39
N ARG A 265 -4.90 -18.18 -7.71
CA ARG A 265 -4.29 -16.83 -7.69
C ARG A 265 -4.85 -15.89 -8.75
N GLU A 266 -5.30 -16.43 -9.89
CA GLU A 266 -5.97 -15.61 -10.91
C GLU A 266 -7.29 -15.03 -10.39
N LYS A 267 -8.04 -15.80 -9.59
CA LYS A 267 -9.33 -15.38 -9.02
C LYS A 267 -9.16 -14.56 -7.74
N PHE A 268 -8.32 -15.05 -6.83
CA PHE A 268 -8.06 -14.43 -5.54
C PHE A 268 -6.76 -13.64 -5.64
N LYS A 269 -6.87 -12.36 -5.98
CA LYS A 269 -5.72 -11.47 -6.10
C LYS A 269 -5.21 -11.10 -4.70
N PHE A 270 -4.00 -11.51 -4.38
CA PHE A 270 -3.25 -11.13 -3.18
C PHE A 270 -1.77 -10.99 -3.50
N THR A 271 -1.06 -10.17 -2.70
CA THR A 271 0.37 -9.90 -2.89
C THR A 271 1.19 -11.10 -2.42
N ASP A 272 1.22 -11.32 -1.11
CA ASP A 272 2.08 -12.32 -0.46
C ASP A 272 1.29 -13.23 0.51
N PRO A 273 1.73 -14.48 0.71
CA PRO A 273 1.26 -15.33 1.78
C PRO A 273 1.90 -14.95 3.14
N PRO A 274 1.29 -15.30 4.29
CA PRO A 274 0.08 -16.11 4.43
C PRO A 274 -1.18 -15.33 4.05
N TYR A 275 -2.05 -15.98 3.29
CA TYR A 275 -3.33 -15.40 2.85
C TYR A 275 -4.42 -16.47 2.93
N ALA A 276 -5.63 -16.14 3.37
CA ALA A 276 -6.75 -17.07 3.29
C ALA A 276 -8.01 -16.44 2.72
N VAL A 277 -8.89 -17.28 2.17
CA VAL A 277 -10.20 -16.89 1.67
C VAL A 277 -11.25 -17.82 2.21
N ALA A 278 -12.28 -17.27 2.84
CA ALA A 278 -13.49 -17.99 3.23
C ALA A 278 -14.49 -18.00 2.08
N LEU A 279 -14.84 -19.20 1.59
CA LEU A 279 -15.83 -19.44 0.56
C LEU A 279 -17.11 -20.08 1.12
N ASP A 280 -18.27 -19.44 0.92
CA ASP A 280 -19.57 -20.08 1.13
C ASP A 280 -20.23 -20.32 -0.23
N ARG A 281 -20.51 -21.59 -0.54
CA ARG A 281 -21.17 -22.01 -1.79
C ARG A 281 -20.47 -21.43 -3.05
N GLY A 282 -19.14 -21.44 -3.03
CA GLY A 282 -18.29 -21.00 -4.14
C GLY A 282 -18.15 -19.50 -4.30
N ARG A 283 -18.59 -18.70 -3.31
CA ARG A 283 -18.38 -17.25 -3.29
C ARG A 283 -17.52 -16.84 -2.11
N GLN A 284 -16.57 -15.95 -2.34
CA GLN A 284 -15.80 -15.30 -1.29
C GLN A 284 -16.71 -14.49 -0.38
N VAL A 285 -16.72 -14.87 0.90
CA VAL A 285 -17.43 -14.16 1.97
C VAL A 285 -16.47 -13.23 2.69
N GLU A 286 -15.22 -13.66 2.86
CA GLU A 286 -14.19 -12.91 3.55
C GLU A 286 -12.79 -13.28 3.04
N ALA A 287 -11.85 -12.33 3.12
CA ALA A 287 -10.42 -12.56 2.90
C ALA A 287 -9.61 -12.23 4.15
N PHE A 288 -8.54 -12.99 4.35
CA PHE A 288 -7.64 -12.86 5.48
C PHE A 288 -6.23 -12.58 4.96
N PRO A 289 -5.90 -11.29 4.75
CA PRO A 289 -4.56 -10.87 4.35
C PRO A 289 -3.54 -10.91 5.49
N PHE A 290 -3.98 -11.09 6.73
CA PHE A 290 -3.14 -11.06 7.92
C PHE A 290 -3.41 -12.24 8.83
N PHE A 291 -2.33 -12.74 9.44
CA PHE A 291 -2.34 -13.80 10.43
C PHE A 291 -1.58 -13.28 11.65
N ASP A 292 -2.33 -12.82 12.65
CA ASP A 292 -1.81 -12.32 13.93
C ASP A 292 -2.48 -13.06 15.09
N ASP A 293 -2.26 -12.61 16.34
CA ASP A 293 -2.82 -13.26 17.52
C ASP A 293 -4.38 -13.22 17.57
N LYS A 294 -5.01 -12.34 16.80
CA LYS A 294 -6.47 -12.13 16.78
C LYS A 294 -7.12 -12.59 15.47
N GLU A 295 -6.52 -12.27 14.33
CA GLU A 295 -6.99 -12.64 12.99
C GLU A 295 -6.20 -13.84 12.47
N PRO A 296 -6.84 -14.83 11.81
CA PRO A 296 -8.23 -14.82 11.32
C PRO A 296 -9.27 -15.33 12.34
N ALA A 297 -8.86 -15.74 13.55
CA ALA A 297 -9.73 -16.43 14.50
C ALA A 297 -10.97 -15.61 14.91
N ALA A 298 -10.79 -14.32 15.19
CA ALA A 298 -11.87 -13.41 15.59
C ALA A 298 -12.96 -13.29 14.51
N THR A 299 -12.55 -13.12 13.26
CA THR A 299 -13.49 -12.96 12.14
C THR A 299 -14.14 -14.29 11.76
N LEU A 300 -13.38 -15.40 11.74
CA LEU A 300 -13.96 -16.74 11.54
C LEU A 300 -15.01 -17.08 12.62
N LYS A 301 -14.82 -16.61 13.86
CA LYS A 301 -15.80 -16.78 14.93
C LYS A 301 -17.06 -15.95 14.70
N LYS A 302 -16.92 -14.69 14.25
CA LYS A 302 -18.07 -13.84 13.86
C LYS A 302 -18.88 -14.45 12.73
N LEU A 303 -18.21 -15.09 11.76
CA LEU A 303 -18.86 -15.81 10.66
C LEU A 303 -19.52 -17.13 11.10
N GLY A 304 -19.23 -17.62 12.31
CA GLY A 304 -19.74 -18.89 12.82
C GLY A 304 -19.07 -20.12 12.20
N TRP A 305 -17.85 -19.97 11.70
CA TRP A 305 -17.05 -21.03 11.06
C TRP A 305 -16.22 -21.82 12.08
N VAL A 306 -15.98 -21.22 13.25
CA VAL A 306 -15.24 -21.82 14.37
C VAL A 306 -16.00 -21.62 15.68
N LYS A 307 -15.78 -22.50 16.67
CA LYS A 307 -16.38 -22.42 18.02
C LYS A 307 -15.66 -21.40 18.91
#